data_AF-A0A1V5PMB4-F1
#
_entry.id   AF-A0A1V5PMB4-F1
#
_cell.length_a   1.000
_cell.length_b   1.000
_cell.length_c   1.000
_cell.angle_alpha   90.00
_cell.angle_beta   90.00
_cell.angle_gamma   90.00
#
_symmetry.space_group_name_H-M   'P 1'
#
loop_
_entity.id
_entity.type
_entity.pdbx_description
1 polymer ?
#
loop_
_entity_poly.entity_id
_entity_poly.type
_entity_poly.pdbx_seq_one_letter_code
_entity_poly.pdbx_strand_id
1 'polypeptide(L)'
;MPMRSRRALYPEDWEAIAAAVKEAAGWRCEQCGHPHEPAAGYTLTVHHIDGNPGNNAPENLVALCQRCHLGLHGRRYWIGQGMFEFFKPRWLLWRERRAWHTSEG
;
A
#
# COMPACT_ATOMS: atom_id res chain seq x y z
N MET A 1 9.81 3.83 2.52
CA MET A 1 10.25 5.02 3.27
C MET A 1 10.16 4.72 4.76
N PRO A 2 11.23 4.87 5.57
CA PRO A 2 11.14 4.65 7.00
C PRO A 2 10.30 5.75 7.66
N MET A 3 9.26 5.37 8.42
CA MET A 3 8.35 6.31 9.09
C MET A 3 9.03 7.26 10.08
N ARG A 4 10.23 6.90 10.57
CA ARG A 4 10.94 7.64 11.62
C ARG A 4 11.18 9.12 11.29
N SER A 5 11.35 9.48 10.01
CA SER A 5 11.56 10.88 9.61
C SER A 5 10.28 11.65 9.30
N ARG A 6 9.12 10.99 9.22
CA ARG A 6 7.83 11.59 8.82
C ARG A 6 6.69 11.29 9.79
N ARG A 7 6.98 10.81 11.00
CA ARG A 7 5.97 10.42 12.00
C ARG A 7 4.96 11.54 12.30
N ALA A 8 5.39 12.80 12.27
CA ALA A 8 4.52 13.96 12.45
C ALA A 8 3.46 14.18 11.34
N LEU A 9 3.58 13.50 10.19
CA LEU A 9 2.59 13.57 9.10
C LEU A 9 1.46 12.55 9.24
N TYR A 10 1.59 11.62 10.19
CA TYR A 10 0.62 10.58 10.44
C TYR A 10 -0.17 10.90 11.72
N PRO A 11 -1.43 10.47 11.80
CA PRO A 11 -2.20 10.63 13.02
C PRO A 11 -1.59 9.78 14.15
N GLU A 12 -1.88 10.14 15.41
CA GLU A 12 -1.32 9.47 16.59
C GLU A 12 -1.71 7.98 16.66
N ASP A 13 -2.87 7.62 16.13
CA ASP A 13 -3.43 6.26 16.09
C ASP A 13 -2.93 5.43 14.90
N TRP A 14 -1.94 5.91 14.14
CA TRP A 14 -1.43 5.21 12.97
C TRP A 14 -0.99 3.77 13.24
N GLU A 15 -0.45 3.46 14.43
CA GLU A 15 -0.08 2.08 14.77
C GLU A 15 -1.29 1.14 14.81
N ALA A 16 -2.44 1.63 15.30
CA ALA A 16 -3.69 0.88 15.31
C ALA A 16 -4.27 0.72 13.90
N ILE A 17 -4.26 1.79 13.10
CA ILE A 17 -4.67 1.75 11.68
C ILE A 17 -3.82 0.72 10.92
N ALA A 18 -2.49 0.77 11.10
CA ALA A 18 -1.58 -0.12 10.42
C ALA A 18 -1.72 -1.58 10.87
N ALA A 19 -2.05 -1.83 12.13
CA ALA A 19 -2.36 -3.17 12.63
C ALA A 19 -3.65 -3.70 11.99
N ALA A 20 -4.73 -2.91 12.01
CA ALA A 20 -6.02 -3.29 11.42
C ALA A 20 -5.89 -3.63 9.92
N VAL A 21 -5.12 -2.85 9.16
CA VAL A 21 -4.87 -3.12 7.73
C VAL A 21 -4.11 -4.45 7.53
N LYS A 22 -3.12 -4.75 8.39
CA LYS A 22 -2.37 -6.03 8.30
C LYS A 22 -3.24 -7.22 8.72
N GLU A 23 -4.10 -7.05 9.71
CA GLU A 23 -5.06 -8.08 10.15
C GLU A 23 -6.08 -8.37 9.06
N ALA A 24 -6.66 -7.33 8.44
CA ALA A 24 -7.58 -7.47 7.31
C ALA A 24 -6.93 -8.18 6.11
N ALA A 25 -5.62 -7.99 5.91
CA ALA A 25 -4.84 -8.69 4.89
C ALA A 25 -4.40 -10.11 5.30
N GLY A 26 -4.83 -10.61 6.47
CA GLY A 26 -4.44 -11.93 6.98
C GLY A 26 -2.93 -12.07 7.18
N TRP A 27 -2.24 -10.98 7.53
CA TRP A 27 -0.79 -10.90 7.68
C TRP A 27 -0.02 -11.40 6.44
N ARG A 28 -0.57 -11.16 5.25
CA ARG A 28 0.03 -11.47 3.96
C ARG A 28 0.13 -10.23 3.09
N CYS A 29 1.17 -10.19 2.25
CA CYS A 29 1.30 -9.15 1.24
C CYS A 29 0.14 -9.24 0.24
N GLU A 30 -0.63 -8.18 0.06
CA GLU A 30 -1.75 -8.14 -0.89
C GLU A 30 -1.29 -8.22 -2.36
N GLN A 31 0.00 -7.96 -2.64
CA GLN A 31 0.54 -8.05 -4.00
C GLN A 31 1.12 -9.43 -4.34
N CYS A 32 1.90 -10.05 -3.44
CA CYS A 32 2.59 -11.31 -3.73
C CYS A 32 2.11 -12.51 -2.90
N GLY A 33 1.21 -12.30 -1.93
CA GLY A 33 0.65 -13.35 -1.07
C GLY A 33 1.59 -13.87 0.03
N HIS A 34 2.86 -13.45 0.04
CA HIS A 34 3.84 -13.93 1.01
C HIS A 34 3.44 -13.51 2.44
N PRO A 35 3.51 -14.43 3.42
CA PRO A 35 3.26 -14.09 4.82
C PRO A 35 4.29 -13.10 5.38
N HIS A 36 3.93 -12.46 6.48
CA HIS A 36 4.85 -11.66 7.26
C HIS A 36 6.02 -12.51 7.77
N GLU A 37 7.19 -12.36 7.15
CA GLU A 37 8.38 -13.13 7.52
C GLU A 37 9.62 -12.22 7.49
N PRO A 38 9.89 -11.46 8.58
CA PRO A 38 11.02 -10.54 8.66
C PRO A 38 12.38 -11.22 8.40
N ALA A 39 12.57 -12.45 8.88
CA ALA A 39 13.81 -13.21 8.70
C ALA A 39 14.14 -13.47 7.22
N ALA A 40 13.12 -13.67 6.37
CA ALA A 40 13.26 -13.85 4.93
C ALA A 40 13.21 -12.51 4.14
N GLY A 41 13.11 -11.37 4.83
CA GLY A 41 13.00 -10.05 4.21
C GLY A 41 11.60 -9.72 3.69
N TYR A 42 10.55 -10.34 4.25
CA TYR A 42 9.13 -10.09 3.94
C TYR A 42 8.43 -9.35 5.09
N THR A 43 9.08 -8.31 5.61
CA THR A 43 8.47 -7.40 6.60
C THR A 43 7.29 -6.67 5.98
N LEU A 44 6.12 -6.76 6.62
CA LEU A 44 4.89 -6.14 6.17
C LEU A 44 4.85 -4.66 6.55
N THR A 45 4.47 -3.84 5.59
CA THR A 45 4.35 -2.39 5.67
C THR A 45 3.00 -1.97 5.11
N VAL A 46 2.51 -0.80 5.50
CA VAL A 46 1.29 -0.22 4.93
C VAL A 46 1.68 0.90 3.98
N HIS A 47 1.07 0.91 2.80
CA HIS A 47 1.29 1.88 1.74
C HIS A 47 0.00 2.65 1.46
N HIS A 48 0.12 3.97 1.33
CA HIS A 48 -0.92 4.85 0.82
C HIS A 48 -0.90 4.82 -0.71
N ILE A 49 -1.97 4.33 -1.33
CA ILE A 49 -2.07 4.16 -2.79
C ILE A 49 -1.93 5.51 -3.51
N ASP A 50 -2.53 6.57 -2.97
CA ASP A 50 -2.43 7.94 -3.49
C ASP A 50 -1.12 8.66 -3.14
N GLY A 51 -0.27 8.05 -2.30
CA GLY A 51 0.97 8.64 -1.80
C GLY A 51 0.79 9.78 -0.78
N ASN A 52 -0.45 10.12 -0.40
CA ASN A 52 -0.76 11.14 0.59
C ASN A 52 -0.84 10.53 2.00
N PRO A 53 0.12 10.81 2.90
CA PRO A 53 0.12 10.24 4.25
C PRO A 53 -1.06 10.73 5.12
N GLY A 54 -1.74 11.82 4.73
CA GLY A 54 -2.92 12.32 5.42
C GLY A 54 -4.21 11.58 5.08
N ASN A 55 -4.25 10.79 4.00
CA ASN A 55 -5.44 10.06 3.57
C ASN A 55 -5.44 8.63 4.13
N ASN A 56 -6.00 8.44 5.32
CA ASN A 56 -6.00 7.16 6.02
C ASN A 56 -7.28 6.34 5.80
N ALA A 57 -8.04 6.64 4.74
CA ALA A 57 -9.20 5.84 4.36
C ALA A 57 -8.76 4.37 4.12
N PRO A 58 -9.45 3.36 4.67
CA PRO A 58 -9.07 1.95 4.51
C PRO A 58 -8.86 1.51 3.06
N GLU A 59 -9.63 2.11 2.13
CA GLU A 59 -9.55 1.83 0.71
C GLU A 59 -8.22 2.31 0.11
N ASN A 60 -7.65 3.39 0.64
CA ASN A 60 -6.37 3.97 0.24
C ASN A 60 -5.16 3.25 0.86
N LEU A 61 -5.37 2.38 1.85
CA LEU A 61 -4.30 1.68 2.55
C LEU A 61 -4.15 0.24 2.05
N VAL A 62 -2.92 -0.18 1.77
CA VAL A 62 -2.61 -1.54 1.35
C VAL A 62 -1.44 -2.14 2.15
N ALA A 63 -1.62 -3.39 2.57
CA ALA A 63 -0.60 -4.19 3.24
C ALA A 63 0.36 -4.82 2.21
N LEU A 64 1.61 -4.34 2.17
CA LEU A 64 2.64 -4.82 1.25
C LEU A 64 3.91 -5.24 2.00
N CYS A 65 4.56 -6.33 1.56
CA CYS A 65 5.91 -6.63 2.04
C CYS A 65 6.92 -5.56 1.56
N GLN A 66 8.04 -5.39 2.26
CA GLN A 66 9.06 -4.40 1.93
C GLN A 66 9.50 -4.44 0.46
N ARG A 67 9.62 -5.64 -0.14
CA ARG A 67 9.99 -5.81 -1.56
C ARG A 67 8.94 -5.24 -2.51
N CYS A 68 7.67 -5.60 -2.30
CA CYS A 68 6.55 -5.10 -3.10
C CYS A 68 6.32 -3.61 -2.88
N HIS A 69 6.41 -3.15 -1.64
CA HIS A 69 6.27 -1.74 -1.27
C HIS A 69 7.34 -0.88 -1.96
N LEU A 70 8.61 -1.27 -1.90
CA LEU A 70 9.69 -0.58 -2.61
C LEU A 70 9.54 -0.68 -4.13
N GLY A 71 9.06 -1.81 -4.65
CA GLY A 71 8.73 -1.96 -6.05
C GLY A 71 7.66 -0.99 -6.53
N LEU A 72 6.67 -0.67 -5.68
CA LEU A 72 5.62 0.30 -6.00
C LEU A 72 6.15 1.74 -5.94
N HIS A 73 6.97 2.09 -4.94
CA HIS A 73 7.69 3.38 -4.91
C HIS A 73 8.67 3.55 -6.08
N GLY A 74 9.28 2.45 -6.54
CA GLY A 74 10.29 2.42 -7.60
C GLY A 74 9.70 2.30 -9.02
N ARG A 75 8.43 1.94 -9.18
CA ARG A 75 7.70 1.97 -10.46
C ARG A 75 7.29 3.39 -10.84
N ARG A 76 8.29 4.27 -10.90
CA ARG A 76 8.25 5.48 -11.69
C ARG A 76 8.76 5.08 -13.08
N TYR A 77 7.85 4.66 -13.96
CA TYR A 77 8.18 4.24 -15.31
C TYR A 77 8.74 5.43 -16.10
N TRP A 78 10.07 5.48 -16.27
CA TRP A 78 10.73 6.41 -17.18
C TRP A 78 10.81 5.76 -18.56
N ILE A 79 10.07 6.29 -19.54
CA ILE A 79 10.25 5.99 -20.97
C ILE A 79 10.33 7.33 -21.70
N GLY A 80 11.53 7.93 -21.75
CA GLY A 80 11.74 9.29 -22.29
C GLY A 80 11.20 10.42 -21.39
N GLN A 81 11.00 11.62 -21.94
CA GLN A 81 10.44 12.79 -21.23
C GLN A 81 8.92 12.69 -20.96
N GLY A 82 8.28 11.57 -21.31
CA GLY A 82 6.85 11.33 -21.10
C GLY A 82 6.58 10.41 -19.91
N MET A 83 5.74 10.86 -18.98
CA MET A 83 5.29 10.09 -17.81
C MET A 83 4.12 9.18 -18.22
N PHE A 84 4.28 7.86 -18.20
CA PHE A 84 3.24 6.90 -18.61
C PHE A 84 2.78 6.03 -17.42
N GLU A 85 1.50 6.14 -17.06
CA GLU A 85 0.82 5.59 -15.88
C GLU A 85 0.23 4.16 -16.11
N PHE A 86 0.84 3.36 -16.99
CA PHE A 86 0.12 2.29 -17.70
C PHE A 86 0.09 0.88 -17.07
N PHE A 87 0.76 0.62 -15.95
CA PHE A 87 0.78 -0.73 -15.34
C PHE A 87 0.45 -0.72 -13.85
N LYS A 88 -0.78 -0.31 -13.52
CA LYS A 88 -1.38 -0.67 -12.22
C LYS A 88 -1.48 -2.21 -12.13
N PRO A 89 -0.94 -2.85 -11.08
CA PRO A 89 -1.04 -4.29 -10.95
C PRO A 89 -2.51 -4.73 -10.86
N ARG A 90 -2.82 -5.94 -11.37
CA ARG A 90 -4.20 -6.43 -11.52
C ARG A 90 -5.04 -6.34 -10.24
N TRP A 91 -4.41 -6.51 -9.07
CA TRP A 91 -5.06 -6.40 -7.78
C TRP A 91 -5.47 -4.96 -7.42
N LEU A 92 -4.69 -3.95 -7.83
CA LEU A 92 -5.00 -2.54 -7.62
C LEU A 92 -6.22 -2.13 -8.46
N LEU A 93 -6.23 -2.55 -9.74
CA LEU A 93 -7.39 -2.38 -10.64
C LEU A 93 -8.65 -3.12 -10.15
N TRP A 94 -8.48 -4.16 -9.32
CA TRP A 94 -9.60 -4.91 -8.76
C TRP A 94 -10.13 -4.26 -7.48
N ARG A 95 -9.27 -3.68 -6.63
CA ARG A 95 -9.69 -2.85 -5.49
C ARG A 95 -10.42 -1.59 -5.94
N GLU A 96 -9.93 -0.89 -6.96
CA GLU A 96 -10.60 0.27 -7.56
C GLU A 96 -12.02 -0.08 -8.03
N ARG A 97 -12.22 -1.24 -8.65
CA ARG A 97 -13.55 -1.70 -9.09
C ARG A 97 -14.50 -2.06 -7.94
N ARG A 98 -14.02 -2.53 -6.79
CA ARG A 98 -14.89 -2.78 -5.63
C ARG A 98 -15.37 -1.50 -4.97
N ALA A 99 -14.51 -0.48 -4.88
CA ALA A 99 -14.88 0.82 -4.31
C ALA A 99 -16.03 1.50 -5.09
N TRP A 100 -16.12 1.26 -6.41
CA TRP A 100 -17.23 1.73 -7.26
C TRP A 100 -18.58 1.04 -6.97
N HIS A 101 -18.61 -0.21 -6.54
CA HIS A 101 -19.87 -0.93 -6.28
C HIS A 101 -20.46 -0.66 -4.89
N THR A 102 -19.70 -0.02 -3.99
CA THR A 102 -20.18 0.37 -2.65
C THR A 102 -20.76 1.79 -2.59
N SER A 103 -20.75 2.55 -3.70
CA SER A 103 -21.31 3.92 -3.76
C SER A 103 -22.70 4.01 -4.41
N GLU A 104 -23.33 2.88 -4.77
CA GLU A 104 -24.68 2.82 -5.36
C GLU A 104 -25.68 2.02 -4.49
N GLY A 105 -25.51 2.04 -3.16
CA GLY A 105 -26.40 1.40 -2.19
C GLY A 105 -26.92 2.38 -1.15
#